data_AF-A0A077Z2J3-F1
#
_entry.id   AF-A0A077Z2J3-F1
#
_cell.length_a   1.000
_cell.length_b   1.000
_cell.length_c   1.000
_cell.angle_alpha   90.00
_cell.angle_beta   90.00
_cell.angle_gamma   90.00
#
_symmetry.space_group_name_H-M   'P 1'
#
loop_
_entity.id
_entity.type
_entity.pdbx_description
1 polymer ?
#
loop_
_entity_poly.entity_id
_entity_poly.type
_entity_poly.pdbx_seq_one_letter_code
_entity_poly.pdbx_strand_id
1 'polypeptide(L)'
;MEEEGRGIFVALEGLDRSGKTTQVAFLRETLEKINTPVRVFRYPTRSGPTGIALSQYLNKTETTDDHAIHLLFSADRWSTAYEIENGFKTDCVHLTGCRQEIEQLLKAGTHVLADRYAYSGIAYSAAKGLDYDWCCQPDKGLPRPDIVIFLDVHAEVAECRGDFGQEVYEKVEFQKKVYNIFMDKVRDSNWRVRTGDNATTSSSVAFFPADRRYVGRRASSQRGRVAFF
;
A
#
# COMPACT_ATOMS: atom_id res chain seq x y z
N MET A 1 8.11 -19.40 -16.41
CA MET A 1 7.96 -20.37 -15.31
C MET A 1 7.53 -19.58 -14.09
N GLU A 2 6.40 -19.93 -13.47
CA GLU A 2 6.08 -19.43 -12.13
C GLU A 2 7.17 -19.96 -11.19
N GLU A 3 7.81 -19.06 -10.42
CA GLU A 3 8.92 -19.41 -9.52
C GLU A 3 8.34 -20.19 -8.33
N GLU A 4 8.53 -21.51 -8.33
CA GLU A 4 8.08 -22.38 -7.24
C GLU A 4 8.73 -21.95 -5.92
N GLY A 5 7.93 -21.73 -4.87
CA GLY A 5 8.41 -21.25 -3.57
C GLY A 5 8.55 -19.73 -3.42
N ARG A 6 8.24 -18.94 -4.46
CA ARG A 6 8.19 -17.47 -4.39
C ARG A 6 7.11 -17.00 -3.40
N GLY A 7 7.43 -15.98 -2.59
CA GLY A 7 6.48 -15.37 -1.65
C GLY A 7 5.40 -14.53 -2.35
N ILE A 8 4.27 -14.28 -1.69
CA ILE A 8 3.18 -13.47 -2.27
C ILE A 8 3.31 -12.02 -1.83
N PHE A 9 3.15 -11.09 -2.78
CA PHE A 9 3.05 -9.67 -2.51
C PHE A 9 1.57 -9.24 -2.43
N VAL A 10 1.14 -8.78 -1.26
CA VAL A 10 -0.21 -8.28 -1.00
C VAL A 10 -0.15 -6.80 -0.63
N ALA A 11 -0.89 -5.96 -1.34
CA ALA A 11 -1.11 -4.56 -0.95
C ALA A 11 -2.50 -4.38 -0.32
N LEU A 12 -2.57 -3.68 0.80
CA LEU A 12 -3.82 -3.26 1.42
C LEU A 12 -4.08 -1.79 1.08
N GLU A 13 -5.20 -1.54 0.43
CA GLU A 13 -5.65 -0.23 -0.04
C GLU A 13 -7.00 0.13 0.61
N GLY A 14 -7.38 1.40 0.52
CA GLY A 14 -8.59 1.92 1.16
C GLY A 14 -8.43 3.35 1.66
N LEU A 15 -9.55 3.97 2.01
CA LEU A 15 -9.61 5.34 2.52
C LEU A 15 -8.83 5.54 3.82
N ASP A 16 -8.55 6.79 4.19
CA ASP A 16 -8.00 7.09 5.51
C ASP A 16 -8.91 6.56 6.61
N ARG A 17 -8.29 6.10 7.70
CA ARG A 17 -8.97 5.46 8.85
C ARG A 17 -9.80 4.21 8.51
N SER A 18 -9.65 3.59 7.33
CA SER A 18 -10.34 2.33 6.99
C SER A 18 -9.88 1.10 7.79
N GLY A 19 -8.79 1.19 8.56
CA GLY A 19 -8.29 0.10 9.40
C GLY A 19 -7.18 -0.75 8.75
N LYS A 20 -6.59 -0.30 7.64
CA LYS A 20 -5.51 -1.00 6.92
C LYS A 20 -4.39 -1.44 7.83
N THR A 21 -3.86 -0.54 8.64
CA THR A 21 -2.76 -0.81 9.57
C THR A 21 -3.09 -1.93 10.55
N THR A 22 -4.30 -1.92 11.12
CA THR A 22 -4.78 -2.98 12.01
C THR A 22 -4.87 -4.32 11.27
N GLN A 23 -5.38 -4.32 10.04
CA GLN A 23 -5.49 -5.53 9.23
C GLN A 23 -4.14 -6.08 8.77
N VAL A 24 -3.17 -5.21 8.45
CA VAL A 24 -1.78 -5.60 8.15
C VAL A 24 -1.13 -6.24 9.38
N ALA A 25 -1.28 -5.62 10.55
CA ALA A 25 -0.71 -6.15 11.79
C ALA A 25 -1.31 -7.53 12.15
N PHE A 26 -2.63 -7.68 12.03
CA PHE A 26 -3.32 -8.94 12.26
C PHE A 26 -2.90 -10.03 11.25
N LEU A 27 -2.78 -9.67 9.97
CA LEU A 27 -2.35 -10.59 8.93
C LEU A 27 -0.89 -11.04 9.14
N ARG A 28 0.00 -10.11 9.49
CA ARG A 28 1.39 -10.40 9.86
C ARG A 28 1.43 -11.40 11.01
N GLU A 29 0.74 -11.11 12.12
CA GLU A 29 0.72 -11.99 13.30
C GLU A 29 0.18 -13.38 12.97
N THR A 30 -0.85 -13.46 12.12
CA THR A 30 -1.43 -14.73 11.68
C THR A 30 -0.41 -15.56 10.87
N LEU A 31 0.35 -14.92 9.97
CA LEU A 31 1.38 -15.58 9.17
C LEU A 31 2.57 -16.03 10.01
N GLU A 32 3.01 -15.19 10.94
CA GLU A 32 4.09 -15.51 11.89
C GLU A 32 3.71 -16.72 12.77
N LYS A 33 2.47 -16.78 13.27
CA LYS A 33 1.95 -17.92 14.05
C LYS A 33 2.00 -19.26 13.32
N ILE A 34 1.88 -19.25 11.99
CA ILE A 34 2.00 -20.45 11.15
C ILE A 34 3.42 -20.60 10.54
N ASN A 35 4.42 -19.92 11.10
CA ASN A 35 5.83 -19.94 10.66
C ASN A 35 6.02 -19.59 9.17
N THR A 36 5.18 -18.70 8.65
CA THR A 36 5.32 -18.19 7.28
C THR A 36 6.08 -16.87 7.30
N PRO A 37 7.26 -16.78 6.66
CA PRO A 37 8.05 -15.55 6.64
C PRO A 37 7.28 -14.40 5.99
N VAL A 38 7.23 -13.25 6.65
CA VAL A 38 6.51 -12.07 6.16
C VAL A 38 7.27 -10.78 6.48
N ARG A 39 7.29 -9.84 5.54
CA ARG A 39 7.81 -8.48 5.70
C ARG A 39 6.68 -7.47 5.46
N VAL A 40 6.60 -6.45 6.30
CA VAL A 40 5.64 -5.36 6.15
C VAL A 40 6.33 -4.09 5.67
N PHE A 41 5.75 -3.44 4.66
CA PHE A 41 6.09 -2.08 4.24
C PHE A 41 4.90 -1.17 4.51
N ARG A 42 5.17 0.07 4.90
CA ARG A 42 4.14 1.09 5.14
C ARG A 42 4.50 2.34 4.37
N TYR A 43 3.53 2.89 3.64
CA TYR A 43 3.71 4.14 2.90
C TYR A 43 2.72 5.22 3.33
N PRO A 44 3.16 6.49 3.39
CA PRO A 44 4.55 6.90 3.35
C PRO A 44 5.33 6.32 4.55
N THR A 45 6.65 6.18 4.42
CA THR A 45 7.51 5.62 5.47
C THR A 45 7.52 6.46 6.75
N ARG A 46 7.21 7.76 6.65
CA ARG A 46 7.30 8.78 7.72
C ARG A 46 8.71 8.93 8.32
N SER A 47 9.72 8.31 7.71
CA SER A 47 11.11 8.28 8.14
C SER A 47 12.05 8.49 6.96
N GLY A 48 13.28 8.92 7.23
CA GLY A 48 14.22 9.29 6.17
C GLY A 48 13.81 10.57 5.43
N PRO A 49 14.61 11.03 4.45
CA PRO A 49 14.43 12.36 3.86
C PRO A 49 13.05 12.56 3.20
N THR A 50 12.57 11.57 2.43
CA THR A 50 11.25 11.62 1.76
C THR A 50 10.11 11.53 2.77
N GLY A 51 10.17 10.58 3.69
CA GLY A 51 9.15 10.36 4.71
C GLY A 51 9.00 11.54 5.66
N ILE A 52 10.09 12.22 6.02
CA ILE A 52 10.06 13.43 6.87
C ILE A 52 9.37 14.58 6.13
N ALA A 53 9.74 14.85 4.88
CA ALA A 53 9.12 15.90 4.08
C ALA A 53 7.61 15.64 3.85
N LEU A 54 7.23 14.38 3.59
CA LEU A 54 5.81 13.99 3.49
C LEU A 54 5.07 14.16 4.81
N SER A 55 5.72 13.90 5.95
CA SER A 55 5.11 14.08 7.26
C SER A 55 4.82 15.55 7.55
N GLN A 56 5.74 16.46 7.18
CA GLN A 56 5.53 17.91 7.32
C GLN A 56 4.32 18.39 6.48
N TYR A 57 4.23 17.95 5.23
CA TYR A 57 3.08 18.26 4.38
C TYR A 57 1.76 17.68 4.94
N LEU A 58 1.75 16.39 5.30
CA LEU A 58 0.52 15.71 5.77
C LEU A 58 0.01 16.32 7.08
N ASN A 59 0.92 16.76 7.96
CA ASN A 59 0.60 17.44 9.21
C ASN A 59 0.29 18.94 9.03
N LYS A 60 0.18 19.43 7.78
CA LYS A 60 -0.14 20.83 7.45
C LYS A 60 0.89 21.85 7.94
N THR A 61 2.13 21.44 8.19
CA THR A 61 3.20 22.35 8.62
C THR A 61 3.91 23.01 7.44
N GLU A 62 3.79 22.41 6.25
CA GLU A 62 4.36 22.90 5.00
C GLU A 62 3.35 22.74 3.86
N THR A 63 3.40 23.62 2.87
CA THR A 63 2.55 23.54 1.67
C THR A 63 3.39 23.61 0.41
N THR A 64 3.07 22.78 -0.59
CA THR A 64 3.73 22.79 -1.90
C THR A 64 2.75 22.29 -2.97
N ASP A 65 3.17 22.34 -4.23
CA ASP A 65 2.35 21.90 -5.37
C ASP A 65 1.99 20.41 -5.28
N ASP A 66 0.75 20.06 -5.63
CA ASP A 66 0.27 18.68 -5.56
C ASP A 66 1.05 17.73 -6.50
N HIS A 67 1.64 18.22 -7.61
CA HIS A 67 2.55 17.42 -8.45
C HIS A 67 3.86 17.10 -7.72
N ALA A 68 4.42 18.06 -6.99
CA ALA A 68 5.64 17.84 -6.20
C ALA A 68 5.38 16.82 -5.08
N ILE A 69 4.23 16.92 -4.41
CA ILE A 69 3.82 15.95 -3.39
C ILE A 69 3.61 14.55 -3.99
N HIS A 70 2.97 14.44 -5.15
CA HIS A 70 2.81 13.15 -5.82
C HIS A 70 4.16 12.49 -6.14
N LEU A 71 5.09 13.26 -6.71
CA LEU A 71 6.45 12.78 -7.00
C LEU A 71 7.20 12.39 -5.73
N LEU A 72 7.00 13.12 -4.62
CA LEU A 72 7.61 12.79 -3.34
C LEU A 72 7.05 11.49 -2.74
N PHE A 73 5.74 11.26 -2.84
CA PHE A 73 5.13 9.97 -2.49
C PHE A 73 5.67 8.81 -3.33
N SER A 74 5.88 9.02 -4.63
CA SER A 74 6.48 7.99 -5.48
C SER A 74 7.95 7.77 -5.12
N ALA A 75 8.73 8.84 -4.93
CA ALA A 75 10.12 8.76 -4.48
C ALA A 75 10.25 7.98 -3.17
N ASP A 76 9.31 8.15 -2.23
CA ASP A 76 9.27 7.39 -0.98
C ASP A 76 9.08 5.88 -1.21
N ARG A 77 8.29 5.47 -2.21
CA ARG A 77 8.13 4.06 -2.61
C ARG A 77 9.36 3.48 -3.31
N TRP A 78 10.14 4.31 -3.98
CA TRP A 78 11.42 3.92 -4.57
C TRP A 78 12.55 3.86 -3.55
N SER A 79 12.51 4.74 -2.55
CA SER A 79 13.50 4.88 -1.50
C SER A 79 13.60 3.62 -0.63
N THR A 80 14.73 3.44 0.05
CA THR A 80 14.93 2.35 1.00
C THR A 80 13.96 2.50 2.17
N ALA A 81 13.33 1.40 2.59
CA ALA A 81 12.56 1.39 3.83
C ALA A 81 13.53 1.60 5.00
N TYR A 82 13.48 2.79 5.62
CA TYR A 82 14.18 3.03 6.88
C TYR A 82 13.34 2.43 8.01
N GLU A 83 13.69 1.24 8.47
CA GLU A 83 13.26 0.87 9.82
C GLU A 83 14.15 1.56 10.83
N ILE A 84 13.51 2.36 11.68
CA ILE A 84 14.07 2.74 12.98
C ILE A 84 13.43 1.77 13.97
N GLU A 85 14.10 0.67 14.28
CA GLU A 85 13.70 -0.18 15.40
C GLU A 85 14.40 0.33 16.68
N ASN A 86 13.63 0.65 17.72
CA ASN A 86 14.14 1.06 19.03
C ASN A 86 15.16 2.23 19.05
N GLY A 87 15.04 3.17 18.11
CA GLY A 87 15.93 4.34 18.03
C GLY A 87 17.32 4.04 17.45
N PHE A 88 17.62 2.79 17.10
CA PHE A 88 18.79 2.43 16.34
C PHE A 88 18.42 2.38 14.85
N LYS A 89 19.26 2.98 14.00
CA LYS A 89 19.30 2.54 12.60
C LYS A 89 19.65 1.06 12.66
N THR A 90 18.74 0.19 12.26
CA THR A 90 19.15 -1.15 11.84
C THR A 90 20.23 -0.94 10.78
N ASP A 91 21.31 -1.70 10.83
CA ASP A 91 22.37 -1.75 9.82
C ASP A 91 21.83 -2.30 8.48
N CYS A 92 20.73 -1.72 7.98
CA CYS A 92 20.39 -1.69 6.56
C CYS A 92 21.46 -0.85 5.85
N VAL A 93 22.69 -1.34 5.85
CA VAL A 93 23.81 -0.91 5.01
C VAL A 93 23.49 -1.25 3.54
N HIS A 94 22.47 -2.05 3.29
CA HIS A 94 21.93 -2.25 1.96
C HIS A 94 21.08 -1.04 1.57
N LEU A 95 21.76 -0.07 0.96
CA LEU A 95 21.24 0.98 0.08
C LEU A 95 20.49 0.41 -1.15
N THR A 96 19.84 -0.75 -1.02
CA THR A 96 18.96 -1.30 -2.02
C THR A 96 17.63 -0.57 -1.88
N GLY A 97 17.16 0.04 -2.96
CA GLY A 97 15.83 0.68 -2.99
C GLY A 97 14.75 -0.34 -2.66
N CYS A 98 13.58 0.13 -2.21
CA CYS A 98 12.52 -0.77 -1.77
C CYS A 98 12.08 -1.76 -2.86
N ARG A 99 12.18 -1.38 -4.14
CA ARG A 99 12.01 -2.32 -5.26
C ARG A 99 12.89 -3.57 -5.13
N GLN A 100 14.20 -3.40 -4.99
CA GLN A 100 15.12 -4.54 -4.92
C GLN A 100 14.89 -5.36 -3.66
N GLU A 101 14.62 -4.72 -2.53
CA GLU A 101 14.29 -5.40 -1.28
C GLU A 101 13.04 -6.27 -1.44
N ILE A 102 11.95 -5.70 -1.96
CA ILE A 102 10.71 -6.44 -2.25
C ILE A 102 11.03 -7.62 -3.18
N GLU A 103 11.69 -7.42 -4.32
CA GLU A 103 12.03 -8.50 -5.25
C GLU A 103 12.87 -9.62 -4.62
N GLN A 104 13.82 -9.30 -3.74
CA GLN A 104 14.68 -10.28 -3.07
C GLN A 104 13.92 -11.09 -2.02
N LEU A 105 13.14 -10.42 -1.16
CA LEU A 105 12.30 -11.09 -0.15
C LEU A 105 11.35 -12.08 -0.82
N LEU A 106 10.71 -11.61 -1.87
CA LEU A 106 9.80 -12.36 -2.69
C LEU A 106 10.45 -13.61 -3.31
N LYS A 107 11.64 -13.49 -3.90
CA LYS A 107 12.41 -14.62 -4.42
C LYS A 107 12.85 -15.60 -3.33
N ALA A 108 13.12 -15.11 -2.12
CA ALA A 108 13.48 -15.93 -0.97
C ALA A 108 12.28 -16.66 -0.32
N GLY A 109 11.08 -16.52 -0.87
CA GLY A 109 9.86 -17.13 -0.33
C GLY A 109 9.17 -16.32 0.76
N THR A 110 9.70 -15.14 1.11
CA THR A 110 9.10 -14.25 2.10
C THR A 110 7.92 -13.50 1.49
N HIS A 111 6.77 -13.55 2.18
CA HIS A 111 5.60 -12.78 1.79
C HIS A 111 5.81 -11.31 2.10
N VAL A 112 5.23 -10.43 1.28
CA VAL A 112 5.31 -8.98 1.46
C VAL A 112 3.91 -8.44 1.65
N LEU A 113 3.69 -7.67 2.72
CA LEU A 113 2.48 -6.91 2.96
C LEU A 113 2.77 -5.42 2.86
N ALA A 114 2.03 -4.69 2.04
CA ALA A 114 2.13 -3.23 1.97
C ALA A 114 0.87 -2.56 2.55
N ASP A 115 1.04 -1.73 3.59
CA ASP A 115 0.01 -0.77 4.05
C ASP A 115 0.08 0.46 3.14
N ARG A 116 -0.83 0.51 2.16
CA ARG A 116 -0.83 1.38 0.98
C ARG A 116 0.30 1.06 0.02
N TYR A 117 0.13 1.40 -1.25
CA TYR A 117 1.17 1.34 -2.27
C TYR A 117 0.92 2.41 -3.34
N ALA A 118 1.37 2.16 -4.58
CA ALA A 118 1.20 3.09 -5.70
C ALA A 118 -0.28 3.42 -6.02
N TYR A 119 -1.23 2.50 -5.73
CA TYR A 119 -2.65 2.75 -5.97
C TYR A 119 -3.20 3.90 -5.12
N SER A 120 -2.82 3.99 -3.84
CA SER A 120 -3.10 5.16 -2.99
C SER A 120 -2.50 6.44 -3.57
N GLY A 121 -1.26 6.39 -4.06
CA GLY A 121 -0.60 7.54 -4.69
C GLY A 121 -1.38 8.08 -5.89
N ILE A 122 -1.86 7.20 -6.76
CA ILE A 122 -2.67 7.56 -7.93
C ILE A 122 -4.03 8.13 -7.48
N ALA A 123 -4.74 7.41 -6.61
CA ALA A 123 -6.11 7.77 -6.23
C ALA A 123 -6.21 9.14 -5.55
N TYR A 124 -5.29 9.43 -4.62
CA TYR A 124 -5.29 10.68 -3.88
C TYR A 124 -4.89 11.87 -4.77
N SER A 125 -3.87 11.71 -5.60
CA SER A 125 -3.44 12.78 -6.51
C SER A 125 -4.46 13.07 -7.61
N ALA A 126 -5.07 12.04 -8.21
CA ALA A 126 -6.15 12.25 -9.18
C ALA A 126 -7.40 12.87 -8.52
N ALA A 127 -7.71 12.55 -7.26
CA ALA A 127 -8.80 13.19 -6.51
C ALA A 127 -8.54 14.69 -6.22
N LYS A 128 -7.27 15.13 -6.25
CA LYS A 128 -6.88 16.55 -6.22
C LYS A 128 -6.99 17.26 -7.57
N GLY A 129 -7.29 16.53 -8.64
CA GLY A 129 -7.45 17.08 -9.99
C GLY A 129 -6.21 16.95 -10.87
N LEU A 130 -5.20 16.19 -10.45
CA LEU A 130 -4.06 15.87 -11.31
C LEU A 130 -4.49 14.89 -12.41
N ASP A 131 -3.77 14.93 -13.53
CA ASP A 131 -4.01 14.01 -14.64
C ASP A 131 -3.76 12.55 -14.21
N TYR A 132 -4.73 11.69 -14.50
CA TYR A 132 -4.71 10.30 -14.05
C TYR A 132 -3.58 9.50 -14.70
N ASP A 133 -3.34 9.69 -16.00
CA ASP A 133 -2.32 8.97 -16.74
C ASP A 133 -0.92 9.42 -16.33
N TRP A 134 -0.76 10.71 -16.02
CA TRP A 134 0.44 11.28 -15.41
C TRP A 134 0.71 10.65 -14.04
N CYS A 135 -0.30 10.56 -13.16
CA CYS A 135 -0.16 9.92 -11.84
C CYS A 135 0.26 8.44 -11.91
N CYS A 136 -0.03 7.75 -13.02
CA CYS A 136 0.38 6.36 -13.21
C CYS A 136 1.85 6.18 -13.62
N GLN A 137 2.55 7.24 -14.06
CA GLN A 137 3.91 7.12 -14.59
C GLN A 137 5.01 6.91 -13.53
N PRO A 138 5.03 7.65 -12.40
CA PRO A 138 6.19 7.64 -11.50
C PRO A 138 6.51 6.30 -10.85
N ASP A 139 5.48 5.45 -10.67
CA ASP A 139 5.62 4.13 -10.05
C ASP A 139 5.91 2.99 -11.06
N LYS A 140 6.06 3.29 -12.35
CA LYS A 140 6.39 2.29 -13.37
C LYS A 140 7.73 1.60 -13.08
N GLY A 141 7.72 0.27 -13.10
CA GLY A 141 8.88 -0.54 -12.74
C GLY A 141 8.99 -0.92 -11.26
N LEU A 142 8.11 -0.42 -10.38
CA LEU A 142 7.92 -0.99 -9.05
C LEU A 142 7.28 -2.39 -9.15
N PRO A 143 7.58 -3.32 -8.23
CA PRO A 143 6.97 -4.65 -8.22
C PRO A 143 5.44 -4.54 -8.11
N ARG A 144 4.71 -5.24 -8.99
CA ARG A 144 3.25 -5.29 -8.92
C ARG A 144 2.81 -6.25 -7.81
N PRO A 145 1.89 -5.86 -6.91
CA PRO A 145 1.27 -6.79 -5.97
C PRO A 145 0.53 -7.93 -6.70
N ASP A 146 0.70 -9.15 -6.21
CA ASP A 146 -0.04 -10.32 -6.67
C ASP A 146 -1.52 -10.18 -6.33
N ILE A 147 -1.82 -9.62 -5.16
CA ILE A 147 -3.18 -9.38 -4.66
C ILE A 147 -3.26 -7.95 -4.12
N VAL A 148 -4.37 -7.27 -4.43
CA VAL A 148 -4.73 -6.01 -3.76
C VAL A 148 -6.01 -6.23 -2.97
N ILE A 149 -5.98 -5.93 -1.68
CA ILE A 149 -7.15 -5.99 -0.81
C ILE A 149 -7.61 -4.56 -0.55
N PHE A 150 -8.81 -4.22 -0.99
CA PHE A 150 -9.40 -2.92 -0.68
C PHE A 150 -10.32 -3.03 0.52
N LEU A 151 -10.02 -2.29 1.59
CA LEU A 151 -10.90 -2.15 2.74
C LEU A 151 -11.97 -1.10 2.45
N ASP A 152 -13.16 -1.61 2.14
CA ASP A 152 -14.35 -0.84 1.78
C ASP A 152 -15.04 -0.34 3.05
N VAL A 153 -14.75 0.91 3.40
CA VAL A 153 -15.33 1.63 4.52
C VAL A 153 -15.84 2.95 3.98
N HIS A 154 -17.11 3.25 4.22
CA HIS A 154 -17.70 4.54 3.84
C HIS A 154 -16.97 5.70 4.54
N ALA A 155 -16.81 6.82 3.84
CA ALA A 155 -16.07 7.98 4.36
C ALA A 155 -16.66 8.51 5.68
N GLU A 156 -17.99 8.43 5.84
CA GLU A 156 -18.72 8.80 7.05
C GLU A 156 -18.40 7.87 8.23
N VAL A 157 -18.24 6.57 7.98
CA VAL A 157 -17.85 5.59 9.02
C VAL A 157 -16.38 5.80 9.41
N ALA A 158 -15.53 6.16 8.45
CA ALA A 158 -14.13 6.48 8.70
C ALA A 158 -13.98 7.77 9.54
N GLU A 159 -14.85 8.76 9.36
CA GLU A 159 -14.89 9.99 10.16
C GLU A 159 -15.23 9.73 11.63
N CYS A 160 -16.12 8.78 11.91
CA CYS A 160 -16.45 8.39 13.29
C CYS A 160 -15.29 7.70 14.03
N ARG A 161 -14.16 7.42 13.36
CA ARG A 161 -12.99 6.76 13.98
C ARG A 161 -11.99 7.81 14.48
N GLY A 162 -11.95 7.99 15.80
CA GLY A 162 -10.86 8.64 16.55
C GLY A 162 -10.33 9.93 15.93
N ASP A 163 -9.00 10.00 15.76
CA ASP A 163 -8.24 11.18 15.33
C ASP A 163 -8.47 11.60 13.85
N PHE A 164 -9.66 11.43 13.29
CA PHE A 164 -9.97 11.93 11.96
C PHE A 164 -9.89 13.47 11.93
N GLY A 165 -9.24 14.00 10.90
CA GLY A 165 -9.14 15.45 10.64
C GLY A 165 -7.77 16.05 10.95
N GLN A 166 -6.84 15.26 11.49
CA GLN A 166 -5.48 15.72 11.81
C GLN A 166 -4.66 15.95 10.54
N GLU A 167 -4.76 15.05 9.56
CA GLU A 167 -3.99 15.16 8.32
C GLU A 167 -4.72 15.94 7.21
N VAL A 168 -3.97 16.43 6.22
CA VAL A 168 -4.47 17.27 5.12
C VAL A 168 -5.58 16.62 4.27
N TYR A 169 -5.59 15.28 4.19
CA TYR A 169 -6.55 14.51 3.39
C TYR A 169 -7.76 14.01 4.18
N GLU A 170 -7.78 14.10 5.51
CA GLU A 170 -8.88 13.61 6.35
C GLU A 170 -10.07 14.59 6.33
N LYS A 171 -10.70 14.73 5.16
CA LYS A 171 -11.92 15.51 4.91
C LYS A 171 -12.92 14.60 4.20
N VAL A 172 -14.14 14.46 4.73
CA VAL A 172 -15.16 13.53 4.19
C VAL A 172 -15.36 13.68 2.69
N GLU A 173 -15.59 14.90 2.21
CA GLU A 173 -15.81 15.17 0.79
C GLU A 173 -14.60 14.85 -0.09
N PHE A 174 -13.39 14.99 0.44
CA PHE A 174 -12.19 14.56 -0.27
C PHE A 174 -12.06 13.04 -0.30
N GLN A 175 -12.31 12.36 0.82
CA GLN A 175 -12.29 10.90 0.89
C GLN A 175 -13.34 10.24 -0.02
N LYS A 176 -14.51 10.88 -0.21
CA LYS A 176 -15.49 10.46 -1.23
C LYS A 176 -14.93 10.54 -2.65
N LYS A 177 -14.23 11.62 -3.00
CA LYS A 177 -13.56 11.74 -4.30
C LYS A 177 -12.51 10.64 -4.49
N VAL A 178 -11.69 10.40 -3.48
CA VAL A 178 -10.70 9.32 -3.47
C VAL A 178 -11.36 7.95 -3.67
N TYR A 179 -12.47 7.68 -2.98
CA TYR A 179 -13.24 6.44 -3.13
C TYR A 179 -13.69 6.21 -4.57
N ASN A 180 -14.29 7.23 -5.19
CA ASN A 180 -14.76 7.14 -6.57
C ASN A 180 -13.60 6.88 -7.53
N ILE A 181 -12.45 7.54 -7.36
CA ILE A 181 -11.26 7.26 -8.18
C ILE A 181 -10.77 5.82 -8.00
N PHE A 182 -10.77 5.30 -6.77
CA PHE A 182 -10.41 3.91 -6.52
C PHE A 182 -11.32 2.94 -7.28
N MET A 183 -12.64 3.14 -7.19
CA MET A 183 -13.63 2.24 -7.79
C MET A 183 -13.71 2.37 -9.31
N ASP A 184 -13.65 3.59 -9.84
CA ASP A 184 -13.93 3.88 -11.24
C ASP A 184 -12.69 3.75 -12.13
N LYS A 185 -11.50 4.08 -11.60
CA LYS A 185 -10.28 4.21 -12.42
C LYS A 185 -9.18 3.23 -12.03
N VAL A 186 -8.91 3.10 -10.73
CA VAL A 186 -7.71 2.40 -10.22
C VAL A 186 -7.93 0.90 -10.09
N ARG A 187 -9.14 0.46 -9.71
CA ARG A 187 -9.48 -0.94 -9.47
C ARG A 187 -9.19 -1.80 -10.70
N ASP A 188 -8.55 -2.94 -10.45
CA ASP A 188 -8.27 -3.95 -11.47
C ASP A 188 -8.83 -5.34 -11.07
N SER A 189 -8.79 -6.28 -12.00
CA SER A 189 -9.29 -7.65 -11.90
C SER A 189 -8.69 -8.47 -10.74
N ASN A 190 -7.49 -8.15 -10.26
CA ASN A 190 -6.85 -8.84 -9.13
C ASN A 190 -7.22 -8.25 -7.76
N TRP A 191 -8.17 -7.32 -7.69
CA TRP A 191 -8.61 -6.70 -6.44
C TRP A 191 -9.66 -7.53 -5.71
N ARG A 192 -9.46 -7.70 -4.40
CA ARG A 192 -10.43 -8.27 -3.46
C ARG A 192 -11.00 -7.14 -2.60
N VAL A 193 -12.24 -6.76 -2.86
CA VAL A 193 -12.94 -5.75 -2.05
C VAL A 193 -13.52 -6.44 -0.82
N ARG A 194 -13.29 -5.89 0.38
CA ARG A 194 -13.84 -6.39 1.63
C ARG A 194 -14.43 -5.25 2.44
N THR A 195 -15.68 -5.41 2.87
CA THR A 195 -16.36 -4.48 3.76
C THR A 195 -15.67 -4.43 5.12
N GLY A 196 -15.29 -3.25 5.57
CA GLY A 196 -14.56 -3.03 6.83
C GLY A 196 -15.46 -2.94 8.07
N ASP A 197 -16.77 -3.12 7.94
CA ASP A 197 -17.75 -3.01 9.04
C ASP A 197 -17.63 -4.17 10.05
N ASN A 198 -17.02 -5.28 9.64
CA ASN A 198 -16.82 -6.48 10.47
C ASN A 198 -15.39 -6.60 11.04
N ALA A 199 -14.71 -5.47 11.29
CA ALA A 199 -13.33 -5.44 11.80
C ALA A 199 -13.10 -6.19 13.14
N THR A 200 -14.15 -6.68 13.81
CA THR A 200 -14.08 -7.47 15.04
C THR A 200 -14.23 -8.98 14.86
N THR A 201 -14.52 -9.50 13.66
CA THR A 201 -14.65 -10.97 13.49
C THR A 201 -13.33 -11.61 13.10
N SER A 202 -12.88 -12.53 13.97
CA SER A 202 -11.76 -13.46 13.79
C SER A 202 -12.06 -14.51 12.70
N SER A 203 -12.61 -14.08 11.55
CA SER A 203 -12.78 -14.97 10.40
C SER A 203 -11.40 -15.29 9.86
N SER A 204 -10.94 -16.52 10.13
CA SER A 204 -9.73 -17.14 9.61
C SER A 204 -9.55 -16.78 8.14
N VAL A 205 -8.59 -15.92 7.88
CA VAL A 205 -8.36 -15.44 6.53
C VAL A 205 -7.47 -16.44 5.80
N ALA A 206 -8.08 -17.42 5.14
CA ALA A 206 -7.37 -18.31 4.22
C ALA A 206 -7.03 -17.53 2.93
N PHE A 207 -6.05 -16.62 2.99
CA PHE A 207 -5.44 -16.02 1.79
C PHE A 207 -4.38 -16.93 1.19
N PHE A 208 -3.73 -17.72 2.04
CA PHE A 208 -2.62 -18.58 1.68
C PHE A 208 -3.13 -20.02 1.73
N PRO A 209 -3.05 -20.80 0.65
CA PRO A 209 -3.24 -22.23 0.78
C PRO A 209 -2.20 -22.74 1.80
N ALA A 210 -2.63 -23.62 2.71
CA ALA A 210 -1.72 -24.30 3.65
C ALA A 210 -0.63 -25.13 2.92
N ASP A 211 -0.84 -25.36 1.63
CA ASP A 211 0.11 -25.96 0.72
C ASP A 211 1.04 -24.87 0.14
N ARG A 212 2.36 -25.06 0.27
CA ARG A 212 3.43 -24.15 -0.20
C ARG A 212 3.42 -23.89 -1.73
N ARG A 213 2.43 -24.40 -2.45
CA ARG A 213 2.23 -24.29 -3.90
C ARG A 213 1.26 -23.16 -4.25
N TYR A 214 1.62 -21.90 -3.97
CA TYR A 214 0.92 -20.78 -4.62
C TYR A 214 1.52 -20.55 -6.01
N VAL A 215 0.71 -20.82 -7.04
CA VAL A 215 1.07 -20.67 -8.44
C VAL A 215 0.39 -19.39 -8.95
N GLY A 216 1.11 -18.28 -8.92
CA GLY A 216 0.59 -16.94 -9.22
C GLY A 216 0.46 -16.66 -10.73
N ARG A 217 -0.78 -16.59 -11.24
CA ARG A 217 -1.05 -16.20 -12.64
C ARG A 217 -0.70 -14.73 -12.90
N ARG A 218 0.20 -14.45 -13.85
CA ARG A 218 0.23 -13.13 -14.52
C ARG A 218 -0.97 -13.02 -15.46
N ALA A 219 -1.90 -12.11 -15.18
CA ALA A 219 -3.00 -11.81 -16.10
C ALA A 219 -2.46 -11.08 -17.35
N SER A 220 -2.69 -11.66 -18.52
CA SER A 220 -2.35 -11.10 -19.83
C SER A 220 -3.30 -9.98 -20.23
N SER A 221 -2.73 -8.83 -20.55
CA SER A 221 -3.20 -7.75 -21.43
C SER A 221 -4.73 -7.47 -21.53
N GLN A 222 -5.19 -6.42 -20.85
CA GLN A 222 -6.26 -5.56 -21.36
C GLN A 222 -5.84 -4.09 -21.26
N ARG A 223 -6.05 -3.35 -22.36
CA ARG A 223 -5.65 -1.96 -22.56
C ARG A 223 -6.40 -1.04 -21.58
N GLY A 224 -5.67 -0.16 -20.89
CA GLY A 224 -6.24 1.00 -20.19
C GLY A 224 -6.38 0.92 -18.66
N ARG A 225 -5.59 0.13 -17.93
CA ARG A 225 -5.60 0.09 -16.45
C ARG A 225 -4.19 0.02 -15.89
N VAL A 226 -3.98 0.66 -14.73
CA VAL A 226 -2.71 0.98 -14.07
C VAL A 226 -1.56 0.06 -14.50
N ALA A 227 -0.76 0.58 -15.42
CA ALA A 227 0.33 -0.13 -16.06
C ALA A 227 1.53 -0.21 -15.12
N PHE A 228 1.50 -1.17 -14.18
CA PHE A 228 2.75 -1.71 -13.62
C PHE A 228 3.36 -2.62 -14.70
N PHE A 229 4.05 -2.04 -15.67
CA PHE A 229 4.90 -2.75 -16.63
C PHE A 229 6.35 -2.37 -16.38
#